data_AF-A0A372DT81-F1
#
_entry.id   AF-A0A372DT81-F1
#
_cell.length_a   1.000
_cell.length_b   1.000
_cell.length_c   1.000
_cell.angle_alpha   90.00
_cell.angle_beta   90.00
_cell.angle_gamma   90.00
#
_symmetry.space_group_name_H-M   'P 1'
#
loop_
_entity.id
_entity.type
_entity.pdbx_description
1 polymer ?
#
loop_
_entity_poly.entity_id
_entity_poly.type
_entity_poly.pdbx_seq_one_letter_code
_entity_poly.pdbx_strand_id
1 'polypeptide(L)'
;MSLPNNDNPYQDCQIIGKFHESLHEIDILIEEVDAIQETIRSTFGDGLSLERSRLRKKQELLIKGSIVLMCGYFESFIRDLLEDFYEKLNLQKSIYIFHLPETLQKFVLKKKFEELDKLQTGSPKVALILDVIYGISPVKFNSQELSRTESNPSVDVIERLLYRIGISDFFEEVSKRRFNESTYIDIPHAAVDSGLQNKIGRAINEHLQGESEEKLYGVIISLLRDKWPPRRKRRRIGFIRIIDTLLKYRNLIAHGDDNPEVTLDYLKETRDDLKDLGDEIYKAVGAQLMKIITDCQFLTDQ
;
A
#
# COMPACT_ATOMS: atom_id res chain seq x y z
N MET A 1 33.90 14.24 -21.50
CA MET A 1 33.15 13.43 -20.52
C MET A 1 31.74 13.27 -21.06
N SER A 2 31.48 12.14 -21.71
CA SER A 2 30.14 11.75 -22.15
C SER A 2 29.34 11.44 -20.90
N LEU A 3 28.18 12.09 -20.71
CA LEU A 3 27.22 11.67 -19.70
C LEU A 3 26.85 10.20 -19.97
N PRO A 4 26.82 9.32 -18.95
CA PRO A 4 26.35 7.96 -19.15
C PRO A 4 24.91 8.01 -19.67
N ASN A 5 24.60 7.16 -20.65
CA ASN A 5 23.25 6.97 -21.14
C ASN A 5 22.30 6.82 -19.95
N ASN A 6 21.25 7.63 -19.96
CA ASN A 6 20.19 7.69 -18.97
C ASN A 6 19.21 6.52 -19.18
N ASP A 7 19.75 5.31 -19.41
CA ASP A 7 18.95 4.10 -19.55
C ASP A 7 18.35 3.82 -18.18
N ASN A 8 17.05 4.07 -18.04
CA ASN A 8 16.33 3.82 -16.80
C ASN A 8 16.41 2.30 -16.53
N PRO A 9 17.11 1.81 -15.48
CA PRO A 9 17.21 0.38 -15.17
C PRO A 9 15.85 -0.24 -14.78
N TYR A 10 14.80 0.56 -14.74
CA TYR A 10 13.41 0.16 -14.57
C TYR A 10 12.58 0.17 -15.88
N GLN A 11 13.17 0.45 -17.05
CA GLN A 11 12.44 0.37 -18.34
C GLN A 11 12.24 -1.08 -18.83
N ASP A 12 13.09 -2.02 -18.41
CA ASP A 12 13.05 -3.42 -18.88
C ASP A 12 12.47 -4.42 -17.85
N CYS A 13 11.76 -3.96 -16.81
CA CYS A 13 11.22 -4.91 -15.84
C CYS A 13 9.99 -5.63 -16.41
N GLN A 14 10.17 -6.91 -16.72
CA GLN A 14 9.11 -7.82 -17.18
C GLN A 14 7.95 -7.97 -16.17
N ILE A 15 8.11 -7.51 -14.92
CA ILE A 15 7.13 -7.70 -13.85
C ILE A 15 5.80 -7.02 -14.15
N ILE A 16 5.83 -5.76 -14.61
CA ILE A 16 4.59 -5.05 -14.93
C ILE A 16 3.88 -5.67 -16.15
N GLY A 17 4.67 -6.12 -17.14
CA GLY A 17 4.16 -6.87 -18.29
C GLY A 17 3.48 -8.16 -17.88
N LYS A 18 4.13 -8.99 -17.04
CA LYS A 18 3.54 -10.22 -16.48
C LYS A 18 2.27 -9.96 -15.69
N PHE A 19 2.22 -8.86 -14.93
CA PHE A 19 0.99 -8.49 -14.21
C PHE A 19 -0.14 -8.11 -15.18
N HIS A 20 0.14 -7.32 -16.22
CA HIS A 20 -0.84 -6.99 -17.25
C HIS A 20 -1.31 -8.24 -18.01
N GLU A 21 -0.41 -9.17 -18.33
CA GLU A 21 -0.74 -10.47 -18.92
C GLU A 21 -1.63 -11.29 -17.99
N SER A 22 -1.34 -11.32 -16.69
CA SER A 22 -2.19 -12.00 -15.70
C SER A 22 -3.59 -11.37 -15.65
N LEU A 23 -3.69 -10.04 -15.72
CA LEU A 23 -4.99 -9.36 -15.80
C LEU A 23 -5.71 -9.60 -17.12
N HIS A 24 -4.99 -9.89 -18.22
CA HIS A 24 -5.62 -10.26 -19.49
C HIS A 24 -6.34 -11.62 -19.40
N GLU A 25 -5.87 -12.54 -18.56
CA GLU A 25 -6.63 -13.77 -18.29
C GLU A 25 -8.01 -13.49 -17.67
N ILE A 26 -8.15 -12.39 -16.91
CA ILE A 26 -9.44 -11.94 -16.37
C ILE A 26 -10.35 -11.41 -17.49
N ASP A 27 -9.80 -10.81 -18.55
CA ASP A 27 -10.59 -10.38 -19.71
C ASP A 27 -11.28 -11.57 -20.39
N ILE A 28 -10.56 -12.68 -20.53
CA ILE A 28 -11.10 -13.92 -21.11
C ILE A 28 -12.29 -14.42 -20.27
N LEU A 29 -12.18 -14.37 -18.94
CA LEU A 29 -13.27 -14.75 -18.04
C LEU A 29 -14.46 -13.78 -18.11
N ILE A 30 -14.18 -12.49 -18.24
CA ILE A 30 -15.20 -11.44 -18.42
C ILE A 30 -15.98 -11.67 -19.72
N GLU A 31 -15.30 -11.98 -20.84
CA GLU A 31 -15.91 -12.30 -22.12
C GLU A 31 -16.80 -13.55 -22.02
N GLU A 32 -16.34 -14.59 -21.32
CA GLU A 32 -17.13 -15.81 -21.11
C GLU A 32 -18.38 -15.52 -20.26
N VAL A 33 -18.27 -14.71 -19.21
CA VAL A 33 -19.40 -14.29 -18.38
C VAL A 33 -20.41 -13.49 -19.19
N ASP A 34 -19.96 -12.59 -20.07
CA ASP A 34 -20.82 -11.79 -20.94
C ASP A 34 -21.56 -12.65 -21.96
N ALA A 35 -20.87 -13.61 -22.59
CA ALA A 35 -21.47 -14.56 -23.52
C ALA A 35 -22.55 -15.43 -22.85
N ILE A 36 -22.32 -15.87 -21.61
CA ILE A 36 -23.33 -16.59 -20.81
C ILE A 36 -24.54 -15.70 -20.53
N GLN A 37 -24.31 -14.43 -20.16
CA GLN A 37 -25.37 -13.47 -19.87
C GLN A 37 -26.24 -13.21 -21.10
N GLU A 38 -25.64 -13.06 -22.27
CA GLU A 38 -26.35 -12.86 -23.53
C GLU A 38 -27.12 -14.11 -23.97
N THR A 39 -26.56 -15.29 -23.78
CA THR A 39 -27.26 -16.56 -24.01
C THR A 39 -28.50 -16.68 -23.13
N ILE A 40 -28.39 -16.31 -21.85
CA ILE A 40 -29.53 -16.33 -20.91
C ILE A 40 -30.64 -15.38 -21.38
N ARG A 41 -30.29 -14.18 -21.83
CA ARG A 41 -31.24 -13.16 -22.31
C ARG A 41 -31.92 -13.55 -23.60
N SER A 42 -31.16 -13.99 -24.60
CA SER A 42 -31.64 -14.29 -25.95
C SER A 42 -32.46 -15.59 -26.03
N THR A 43 -32.12 -16.61 -25.22
CA THR A 43 -32.70 -17.95 -25.35
C THR A 43 -33.87 -18.23 -24.41
N PHE A 44 -33.83 -17.71 -23.17
CA PHE A 44 -34.76 -18.17 -22.12
C PHE A 44 -35.82 -17.15 -21.71
N GLY A 45 -35.70 -15.88 -22.11
CA GLY A 45 -36.62 -14.81 -21.69
C GLY A 45 -36.88 -14.83 -20.17
N ASP A 46 -38.14 -14.67 -19.75
CA ASP A 46 -38.54 -14.72 -18.33
C ASP A 46 -38.83 -16.13 -17.80
N GLY A 47 -38.82 -17.16 -18.64
CA GLY A 47 -39.13 -18.54 -18.25
C GLY A 47 -38.09 -19.17 -17.31
N LEU A 48 -38.54 -20.00 -16.36
CA LEU A 48 -37.69 -20.84 -15.52
C LEU A 48 -37.35 -22.14 -16.25
N SER A 49 -36.09 -22.32 -16.66
CA SER A 49 -35.57 -23.58 -17.22
C SER A 49 -34.39 -24.10 -16.38
N LEU A 50 -34.22 -25.42 -16.33
CA LEU A 50 -33.08 -26.07 -15.66
C LEU A 50 -31.74 -25.61 -16.26
N GLU A 51 -31.72 -25.41 -17.57
CA GLU A 51 -30.54 -24.93 -18.29
C GLU A 51 -30.17 -23.49 -17.93
N ARG A 52 -31.15 -22.60 -17.82
CA ARG A 52 -30.95 -21.23 -17.31
C ARG A 52 -30.34 -21.24 -15.91
N SER A 53 -30.79 -22.13 -15.03
CA SER A 53 -30.23 -22.29 -13.68
C SER A 53 -28.76 -22.74 -13.73
N ARG A 54 -28.41 -23.70 -14.61
CA ARG A 54 -27.02 -24.16 -14.79
C ARG A 54 -26.12 -23.05 -15.32
N LEU A 55 -26.58 -22.29 -16.32
CA LEU A 55 -25.84 -21.16 -16.88
C LEU A 55 -25.58 -20.07 -15.83
N ARG A 56 -26.58 -19.72 -15.01
CA ARG A 56 -26.40 -18.77 -13.89
C ARG A 56 -25.38 -19.24 -12.88
N LYS A 57 -25.41 -20.53 -12.50
CA LYS A 57 -24.40 -21.09 -11.58
C LYS A 57 -23.00 -21.04 -12.18
N LYS A 58 -22.86 -21.35 -13.48
CA LYS A 58 -21.57 -21.22 -14.18
C LYS A 58 -21.09 -19.77 -14.18
N GLN A 59 -21.97 -18.83 -14.52
CA GLN A 59 -21.68 -17.39 -14.50
C GLN A 59 -21.17 -16.94 -13.13
N GLU A 60 -21.88 -17.32 -12.07
CA GLU A 60 -21.53 -16.99 -10.69
C GLU A 60 -20.16 -17.57 -10.28
N LEU A 61 -19.87 -18.82 -10.66
CA LEU A 61 -18.57 -19.43 -10.40
C LEU A 61 -17.42 -18.71 -11.10
N LEU A 62 -17.62 -18.28 -12.35
CA LEU A 62 -16.61 -17.53 -13.10
C LEU A 62 -16.37 -16.15 -12.48
N ILE A 63 -17.42 -15.46 -12.05
CA ILE A 63 -17.31 -14.17 -11.36
C ILE A 63 -16.54 -14.32 -10.04
N LYS A 64 -16.91 -15.32 -9.23
CA LYS A 64 -16.23 -15.62 -7.96
C LYS A 64 -14.76 -15.99 -8.18
N GLY A 65 -14.48 -16.82 -9.20
CA GLY A 65 -13.12 -17.17 -9.59
C GLY A 65 -12.29 -15.95 -10.00
N SER A 66 -12.86 -15.05 -10.80
CA SER A 66 -12.19 -13.83 -11.27
C SER A 66 -11.76 -12.93 -10.11
N ILE A 67 -12.60 -12.76 -9.08
CA ILE A 67 -12.25 -11.99 -7.88
C ILE A 67 -11.06 -12.60 -7.13
N VAL A 68 -11.07 -13.93 -6.96
CA VAL A 68 -10.00 -14.64 -6.25
C VAL A 68 -8.69 -14.54 -7.03
N LEU A 69 -8.74 -14.69 -8.36
CA LEU A 69 -7.57 -14.55 -9.23
C LEU A 69 -7.02 -13.12 -9.21
N MET A 70 -7.87 -12.09 -9.35
CA MET A 70 -7.44 -10.69 -9.26
C MET A 70 -6.70 -10.40 -7.94
N CYS A 71 -7.21 -10.90 -6.81
CA CYS A 71 -6.49 -10.79 -5.53
C CYS A 71 -5.12 -11.46 -5.58
N GLY A 72 -5.05 -12.69 -6.09
CA GLY A 72 -3.81 -13.47 -6.14
C GLY A 72 -2.76 -12.89 -7.08
N TYR A 73 -3.18 -12.38 -8.24
CA TYR A 73 -2.33 -11.69 -9.21
C TYR A 73 -1.79 -10.40 -8.64
N PHE A 74 -2.64 -9.59 -8.00
CA PHE A 74 -2.19 -8.35 -7.38
C PHE A 74 -1.22 -8.60 -6.22
N GLU A 75 -1.49 -9.58 -5.35
CA GLU A 75 -0.57 -9.95 -4.28
C GLU A 75 0.80 -10.41 -4.82
N SER A 76 0.79 -11.28 -5.84
CA SER A 76 2.02 -11.80 -6.44
C SER A 76 2.81 -10.69 -7.12
N PHE A 77 2.14 -9.78 -7.85
CA PHE A 77 2.77 -8.61 -8.44
C PHE A 77 3.51 -7.76 -7.40
N ILE A 78 2.88 -7.43 -6.27
CA ILE A 78 3.53 -6.61 -5.23
C ILE A 78 4.74 -7.33 -4.65
N ARG A 79 4.63 -8.63 -4.37
CA ARG A 79 5.76 -9.42 -3.84
C ARG A 79 6.91 -9.44 -4.84
N ASP A 80 6.64 -9.81 -6.08
CA ASP A 80 7.66 -9.99 -7.11
C ASP A 80 8.35 -8.64 -7.42
N LEU A 81 7.57 -7.54 -7.45
CA LEU A 81 8.11 -6.19 -7.64
C LEU A 81 9.07 -5.77 -6.52
N LEU A 82 8.72 -6.04 -5.26
CA LEU A 82 9.57 -5.73 -4.12
C LEU A 82 10.80 -6.64 -4.08
N GLU A 83 10.67 -7.90 -4.48
CA GLU A 83 11.79 -8.82 -4.59
C GLU A 83 12.82 -8.30 -5.61
N ASP A 84 12.37 -7.92 -6.81
CA ASP A 84 13.21 -7.30 -7.86
C ASP A 84 13.84 -5.98 -7.39
N PHE A 85 13.12 -5.16 -6.63
CA PHE A 85 13.68 -3.96 -6.03
C PHE A 85 14.92 -4.27 -5.16
N TYR A 86 14.81 -5.25 -4.24
CA TYR A 86 15.94 -5.63 -3.39
C TYR A 86 17.05 -6.35 -4.15
N GLU A 87 16.73 -7.15 -5.16
CA GLU A 87 17.71 -7.79 -6.03
C GLU A 87 18.52 -6.76 -6.80
N LYS A 88 17.87 -5.74 -7.37
CA LYS A 88 18.55 -4.63 -8.05
C LYS A 88 19.43 -3.81 -7.11
N LEU A 89 19.00 -3.60 -5.86
CA LEU A 89 19.87 -3.00 -4.84
C LEU A 89 21.08 -3.89 -4.54
N ASN A 90 20.90 -5.20 -4.40
CA ASN A 90 21.99 -6.15 -4.14
C ASN A 90 23.04 -6.22 -5.26
N LEU A 91 22.64 -5.93 -6.51
CA LEU A 91 23.58 -5.87 -7.65
C LEU A 91 24.52 -4.65 -7.57
N GLN A 92 24.14 -3.61 -6.81
CA GLN A 92 24.98 -2.44 -6.61
C GLN A 92 26.07 -2.74 -5.58
N LYS A 93 27.34 -2.58 -5.99
CA LYS A 93 28.50 -2.93 -5.15
C LYS A 93 28.72 -2.00 -3.95
N SER A 94 28.13 -0.81 -3.96
CA SER A 94 28.46 0.30 -3.04
C SER A 94 27.24 0.84 -2.28
N ILE A 95 26.28 -0.01 -1.95
CA ILE A 95 25.14 0.40 -1.11
C ILE A 95 25.47 0.19 0.35
N TYR A 96 25.75 1.29 1.03
CA TYR A 96 25.97 1.31 2.47
C TYR A 96 24.71 1.76 3.20
N ILE A 97 24.63 1.46 4.49
CA ILE A 97 23.40 1.69 5.27
C ILE A 97 22.97 3.16 5.26
N PHE A 98 23.93 4.09 5.33
CA PHE A 98 23.66 5.53 5.36
C PHE A 98 23.13 6.09 4.03
N HIS A 99 23.22 5.34 2.93
CA HIS A 99 22.61 5.68 1.65
C HIS A 99 21.12 5.32 1.56
N LEU A 100 20.63 4.50 2.49
CA LEU A 100 19.26 4.01 2.44
C LEU A 100 18.29 5.04 3.04
N PRO A 101 17.00 5.02 2.66
CA PRO A 101 15.96 5.78 3.36
C PRO A 101 15.90 5.38 4.83
N GLU A 102 15.63 6.33 5.73
CA GLU A 102 15.63 6.11 7.19
C GLU A 102 14.78 4.89 7.60
N THR A 103 13.65 4.67 6.91
CA THR A 103 12.76 3.53 7.16
C THR A 103 13.42 2.20 6.83
N LEU A 104 14.13 2.12 5.70
CA LEU A 104 14.88 0.95 5.28
C LEU A 104 16.11 0.73 6.16
N GLN A 105 16.79 1.81 6.57
CA GLN A 105 17.89 1.76 7.55
C GLN A 105 17.45 1.09 8.85
N LYS A 106 16.35 1.61 9.45
CA LYS A 106 15.77 1.07 10.68
C LYS A 106 15.43 -0.41 10.54
N PHE A 107 14.87 -0.79 9.39
CA PHE A 107 14.51 -2.18 9.13
C PHE A 107 15.75 -3.07 9.06
N VAL A 108 16.76 -2.69 8.27
CA VAL A 108 18.03 -3.42 8.12
C VAL A 108 18.72 -3.58 9.47
N LEU A 109 18.84 -2.49 10.23
CA LEU A 109 19.42 -2.52 11.58
C LEU A 109 18.66 -3.47 12.48
N LYS A 110 17.33 -3.35 12.54
CA LYS A 110 16.50 -4.24 13.37
C LYS A 110 16.74 -5.71 13.05
N LYS A 111 16.78 -6.07 11.76
CA LYS A 111 17.04 -7.45 11.33
C LYS A 111 18.42 -7.93 11.72
N LYS A 112 19.44 -7.09 11.57
CA LYS A 112 20.80 -7.40 12.02
C LYS A 112 20.84 -7.63 13.52
N PHE A 113 20.15 -6.82 14.33
CA PHE A 113 20.01 -7.05 15.76
C PHE A 113 19.29 -8.38 16.08
N GLU A 114 18.19 -8.69 15.37
CA GLU A 114 17.47 -9.97 15.52
C GLU A 114 18.35 -11.20 15.18
N GLU A 115 19.22 -11.10 14.17
CA GLU A 115 20.20 -12.14 13.82
C GLU A 115 21.25 -12.33 14.92
N LEU A 116 21.71 -11.25 15.54
CA LEU A 116 22.73 -11.26 16.58
C LEU A 116 22.21 -11.80 17.92
N ASP A 117 20.94 -11.57 18.23
CA ASP A 117 20.26 -12.17 19.39
C ASP A 117 20.21 -13.70 19.29
N LYS A 118 20.15 -14.24 18.07
CA LYS A 118 20.17 -15.69 17.82
C LYS A 118 21.55 -16.32 17.93
N LEU A 119 22.64 -15.54 17.88
CA LEU A 119 23.99 -16.07 18.06
C LEU A 119 24.26 -16.35 19.54
N GLN A 120 24.80 -17.53 19.87
CA GLN A 120 25.17 -17.86 21.26
C GLN A 120 26.30 -16.96 21.79
N THR A 121 26.33 -16.75 23.10
CA THR A 121 27.35 -16.00 23.87
C THR A 121 28.76 -16.47 23.52
N GLY A 122 29.59 -15.59 22.94
CA GLY A 122 31.01 -15.85 22.67
C GLY A 122 31.53 -15.36 21.30
N SER A 123 30.65 -15.05 20.35
CA SER A 123 31.03 -14.46 19.06
C SER A 123 31.26 -12.94 19.17
N PRO A 124 32.07 -12.31 18.29
CA PRO A 124 32.32 -10.86 18.30
C PRO A 124 31.09 -10.10 17.78
N LYS A 125 29.98 -10.17 18.53
CA LYS A 125 28.69 -9.55 18.20
C LYS A 125 28.82 -8.05 18.00
N VAL A 126 29.70 -7.41 18.77
CA VAL A 126 29.96 -5.97 18.71
C VAL A 126 30.64 -5.58 17.39
N ALA A 127 31.60 -6.37 16.89
CA ALA A 127 32.29 -6.06 15.63
C ALA A 127 31.32 -6.06 14.43
N LEU A 128 30.44 -7.06 14.34
CA LEU A 128 29.41 -7.14 13.29
C LEU A 128 28.40 -5.97 13.35
N ILE A 129 28.03 -5.51 14.55
CA ILE A 129 27.18 -4.33 14.72
C ILE A 129 27.93 -3.08 14.27
N LEU A 130 29.17 -2.91 14.72
CA LEU A 130 29.99 -1.75 14.38
C LEU A 130 30.29 -1.70 12.87
N ASP A 131 30.51 -2.84 12.21
CA ASP A 131 30.71 -2.89 10.76
C ASP A 131 29.49 -2.39 9.97
N VAL A 132 28.28 -2.70 10.46
CA VAL A 132 27.02 -2.22 9.86
C VAL A 132 26.76 -0.76 10.21
N ILE A 133 26.93 -0.35 11.48
CA ILE A 133 26.68 1.03 11.94
C ILE A 133 27.67 2.02 11.34
N TYR A 134 28.96 1.68 11.30
CA TYR A 134 30.00 2.49 10.66
C TYR A 134 29.98 2.36 9.14
N GLY A 135 29.11 1.52 8.58
CA GLY A 135 28.96 1.33 7.15
C GLY A 135 30.26 0.90 6.48
N ILE A 136 31.03 0.02 7.14
CA ILE A 136 32.30 -0.49 6.64
C ILE A 136 32.05 -1.51 5.52
N SER A 137 30.89 -2.18 5.55
CA SER A 137 30.49 -3.18 4.56
C SER A 137 29.20 -2.79 3.83
N PRO A 138 29.09 -3.09 2.52
CA PRO A 138 27.84 -2.96 1.78
C PRO A 138 26.73 -3.81 2.40
N VAL A 139 25.50 -3.28 2.39
CA VAL A 139 24.31 -3.97 2.86
C VAL A 139 23.90 -5.03 1.84
N LYS A 140 23.64 -6.24 2.33
CA LYS A 140 22.98 -7.29 1.56
C LYS A 140 21.57 -7.51 2.08
N PHE A 141 20.62 -7.49 1.16
CA PHE A 141 19.20 -7.69 1.40
C PHE A 141 18.82 -9.14 1.14
N ASN A 142 18.01 -9.74 2.03
CA ASN A 142 17.33 -11.00 1.75
C ASN A 142 16.01 -10.67 1.03
N SER A 143 16.03 -10.63 -0.30
CA SER A 143 14.91 -10.18 -1.13
C SER A 143 13.62 -10.92 -0.82
N GLN A 144 13.68 -12.26 -0.68
CA GLN A 144 12.54 -13.12 -0.35
C GLN A 144 11.94 -12.89 1.02
N GLU A 145 12.74 -12.54 2.04
CA GLU A 145 12.20 -12.25 3.37
C GLU A 145 11.54 -10.87 3.40
N LEU A 146 12.11 -9.92 2.66
CA LEU A 146 11.69 -8.53 2.66
C LEU A 146 10.44 -8.27 1.82
N SER A 147 10.21 -9.08 0.79
CA SER A 147 9.04 -9.01 -0.10
C SER A 147 7.79 -9.69 0.47
N ARG A 148 7.90 -10.45 1.57
CA ARG A 148 6.76 -11.17 2.17
C ARG A 148 5.63 -10.23 2.60
N THR A 149 4.44 -10.52 2.11
CA THR A 149 3.17 -9.83 2.42
C THR A 149 2.58 -10.27 3.76
N GLU A 150 2.93 -11.48 4.25
CA GLU A 150 2.45 -12.15 5.48
C GLU A 150 0.91 -12.30 5.58
N SER A 151 0.16 -11.72 4.65
CA SER A 151 -1.30 -11.57 4.65
C SER A 151 -1.77 -11.05 3.29
N ASN A 152 -3.09 -11.09 3.05
CA ASN A 152 -3.73 -10.52 1.86
C ASN A 152 -3.26 -9.07 1.59
N PRO A 153 -3.23 -8.59 0.34
CA PRO A 153 -2.73 -7.26 -0.04
C PRO A 153 -3.71 -6.14 0.36
N SER A 154 -3.96 -5.96 1.65
CA SER A 154 -4.75 -4.83 2.15
C SER A 154 -3.98 -3.52 1.99
N VAL A 155 -4.72 -2.41 2.03
CA VAL A 155 -4.15 -1.06 1.95
C VAL A 155 -3.03 -0.87 2.98
N ASP A 156 -3.25 -1.30 4.22
CA ASP A 156 -2.24 -1.20 5.29
C ASP A 156 -1.01 -2.08 5.04
N VAL A 157 -1.20 -3.26 4.43
CA VAL A 157 -0.10 -4.16 4.07
C VAL A 157 0.75 -3.51 2.97
N ILE A 158 0.12 -2.99 1.92
CA ILE A 158 0.79 -2.33 0.80
C ILE A 158 1.53 -1.08 1.28
N GLU A 159 0.88 -0.19 2.03
CA GLU A 159 1.52 1.01 2.58
C GLU A 159 2.71 0.66 3.47
N ARG A 160 2.57 -0.36 4.32
CA ARG A 160 3.67 -0.81 5.18
C ARG A 160 4.85 -1.33 4.36
N LEU A 161 4.60 -2.07 3.28
CA LEU A 161 5.65 -2.57 2.39
C LEU A 161 6.34 -1.43 1.64
N LEU A 162 5.58 -0.49 1.08
CA LEU A 162 6.11 0.71 0.42
C LEU A 162 6.88 1.61 1.39
N TYR A 163 6.39 1.78 2.61
CA TYR A 163 7.05 2.56 3.65
C TYR A 163 8.41 1.96 4.02
N ARG A 164 8.55 0.62 4.05
CA ARG A 164 9.83 -0.06 4.30
C ARG A 164 10.91 0.32 3.30
N ILE A 165 10.56 0.59 2.04
CA ILE A 165 11.51 1.01 1.00
C ILE A 165 11.62 2.54 0.86
N GLY A 166 10.97 3.30 1.74
CA GLY A 166 11.06 4.76 1.79
C GLY A 166 9.96 5.51 1.05
N ILE A 167 8.87 4.83 0.66
CA ILE A 167 7.71 5.44 0.01
C ILE A 167 6.61 5.63 1.06
N SER A 168 6.47 6.84 1.58
CA SER A 168 5.41 7.23 2.50
C SER A 168 4.19 7.80 1.76
N ASP A 169 3.02 7.77 2.41
CA ASP A 169 1.82 8.46 1.94
C ASP A 169 1.37 8.13 0.50
N PHE A 170 1.74 6.95 -0.02
CA PHE A 170 1.49 6.55 -1.41
C PHE A 170 0.04 6.76 -1.85
N PHE A 171 -0.93 6.20 -1.12
CA PHE A 171 -2.34 6.34 -1.49
C PHE A 171 -2.85 7.78 -1.37
N GLU A 172 -2.29 8.58 -0.47
CA GLU A 172 -2.64 10.00 -0.36
C GLU A 172 -2.15 10.79 -1.57
N GLU A 173 -0.90 10.57 -1.99
CA GLU A 173 -0.30 11.24 -3.15
C GLU A 173 -1.01 10.85 -4.45
N VAL A 174 -1.22 9.55 -4.66
CA VAL A 174 -1.90 9.04 -5.85
C VAL A 174 -3.35 9.51 -5.88
N SER A 175 -4.04 9.52 -4.74
CA SER A 175 -5.45 9.95 -4.71
C SER A 175 -5.61 11.43 -4.99
N LYS A 176 -4.71 12.28 -4.46
CA LYS A 176 -4.68 13.71 -4.80
C LYS A 176 -4.43 13.91 -6.30
N ARG A 177 -3.47 13.18 -6.87
CA ARG A 177 -3.11 13.31 -8.29
C ARG A 177 -4.24 12.84 -9.21
N ARG A 178 -4.87 11.70 -8.91
CA ARG A 178 -5.79 11.02 -9.83
C ARG A 178 -7.26 11.31 -9.59
N PHE A 179 -7.66 11.46 -8.33
CA PHE A 179 -9.06 11.69 -7.94
C PHE A 179 -9.30 13.11 -7.44
N ASN A 180 -8.27 13.95 -7.32
CA ASN A 180 -8.35 15.29 -6.72
C ASN A 180 -8.98 15.28 -5.31
N GLU A 181 -8.75 14.20 -4.56
CA GLU A 181 -9.31 14.00 -3.22
C GLU A 181 -8.22 13.54 -2.24
N SER A 182 -8.30 14.03 -1.00
CA SER A 182 -7.50 13.50 0.10
C SER A 182 -8.14 12.24 0.68
N THR A 183 -7.30 11.25 0.94
CA THR A 183 -7.63 10.03 1.66
C THR A 183 -7.78 10.27 3.16
N TYR A 184 -7.46 11.46 3.66
CA TYR A 184 -7.64 11.83 5.06
C TYR A 184 -8.63 12.98 5.22
N ILE A 185 -9.44 12.90 6.27
CA ILE A 185 -10.19 14.04 6.79
C ILE A 185 -9.83 14.27 8.24
N ASP A 186 -9.75 15.54 8.61
CA ASP A 186 -9.65 15.92 10.02
C ASP A 186 -10.99 15.62 10.69
N ILE A 187 -10.96 14.93 11.82
CA ILE A 187 -12.15 14.68 12.65
C ILE A 187 -12.31 15.91 13.55
N PRO A 188 -13.32 16.78 13.30
CA PRO A 188 -13.43 18.08 13.97
C PRO A 188 -13.61 18.00 15.49
N HIS A 189 -14.04 16.84 16.00
CA HIS A 189 -14.39 16.63 17.41
C HIS A 189 -13.33 15.90 18.24
N ALA A 190 -12.18 15.52 17.67
CA ALA A 190 -11.24 14.63 18.35
C ALA A 190 -10.12 15.34 19.15
N ALA A 191 -10.02 16.66 19.04
CA ALA A 191 -8.91 17.45 19.59
C ALA A 191 -9.31 18.25 20.84
N VAL A 192 -10.39 19.04 20.77
CA VAL A 192 -10.93 19.82 21.89
C VAL A 192 -12.41 20.06 21.60
N ASP A 193 -13.29 19.18 22.09
CA ASP A 193 -14.74 19.32 21.84
C ASP A 193 -15.31 20.58 22.51
N SER A 194 -16.49 21.03 22.06
CA SER A 194 -17.16 22.21 22.62
C SER A 194 -17.50 22.03 24.11
N GLY A 195 -17.66 20.80 24.58
CA GLY A 195 -17.87 20.49 25.99
C GLY A 195 -16.64 20.77 26.86
N LEU A 196 -15.45 20.39 26.38
CA LEU A 196 -14.17 20.65 27.03
C LEU A 196 -13.84 22.15 26.99
N GLN A 197 -14.07 22.81 25.85
CA GLN A 197 -13.96 24.26 25.72
C GLN A 197 -14.86 24.97 26.75
N ASN A 198 -16.13 24.57 26.85
CA ASN A 198 -17.08 25.14 27.82
C ASN A 198 -16.74 24.82 29.28
N LYS A 199 -16.10 23.69 29.57
CA LYS A 199 -15.63 23.33 30.92
C LYS A 199 -14.41 24.15 31.33
N ILE A 200 -13.48 24.36 30.40
CA ILE A 200 -12.31 25.20 30.62
C ILE A 200 -12.73 26.65 30.80
N GLY A 201 -13.60 27.16 29.92
CA GLY A 201 -14.14 28.51 30.05
C GLY A 201 -14.83 28.72 31.40
N ARG A 202 -15.65 27.75 31.84
CA ARG A 202 -16.28 27.82 33.18
C ARG A 202 -15.29 27.76 34.32
N ALA A 203 -14.31 26.86 34.28
CA ALA A 203 -13.31 26.74 35.35
C ALA A 203 -12.45 28.02 35.50
N ILE A 204 -12.16 28.70 34.39
CA ILE A 204 -11.47 30.00 34.37
C ILE A 204 -12.38 31.08 34.95
N ASN A 205 -13.64 31.16 34.47
CA ASN A 205 -14.69 32.09 34.97
C ASN A 205 -15.00 31.93 36.46
N GLU A 206 -14.81 30.74 37.02
CA GLU A 206 -15.02 30.50 38.44
C GLU A 206 -13.83 30.96 39.31
N HIS A 207 -12.64 31.15 38.72
CA HIS A 207 -11.39 31.40 39.47
C HIS A 207 -10.70 32.73 39.13
N LEU A 208 -11.11 33.43 38.06
CA LEU A 208 -10.56 34.70 37.61
C LEU A 208 -11.70 35.67 37.26
N GLN A 209 -11.45 36.99 37.33
CA GLN A 209 -12.41 38.03 36.94
C GLN A 209 -11.75 39.09 36.05
N GLY A 210 -12.39 39.46 34.94
CA GLY A 210 -12.03 40.61 34.08
C GLY A 210 -11.30 40.24 32.77
N GLU A 211 -10.81 41.23 32.02
CA GLU A 211 -10.20 41.07 30.68
C GLU A 211 -9.02 40.08 30.58
N SER A 212 -8.39 39.74 31.72
CA SER A 212 -7.35 38.70 31.80
C SER A 212 -7.89 37.30 31.49
N GLU A 213 -9.18 37.07 31.66
CA GLU A 213 -9.89 35.79 31.49
C GLU A 213 -9.96 35.35 30.04
N GLU A 214 -10.41 36.24 29.17
CA GLU A 214 -10.66 35.96 27.75
C GLU A 214 -9.33 35.67 27.02
N LYS A 215 -8.27 36.40 27.39
CA LYS A 215 -6.89 36.14 26.94
C LYS A 215 -6.37 34.79 27.44
N LEU A 216 -6.56 34.46 28.72
CA LEU A 216 -6.06 33.20 29.28
C LEU A 216 -6.78 31.99 28.67
N TYR A 217 -8.10 32.10 28.49
CA TYR A 217 -8.90 31.09 27.79
C TYR A 217 -8.41 30.86 26.36
N GLY A 218 -8.19 31.95 25.59
CA GLY A 218 -7.65 31.86 24.24
C GLY A 218 -6.29 31.15 24.18
N VAL A 219 -5.39 31.48 25.10
CA VAL A 219 -4.05 30.85 25.22
C VAL A 219 -4.15 29.37 25.60
N ILE A 220 -5.05 29.00 26.53
CA ILE A 220 -5.22 27.61 26.93
C ILE A 220 -5.79 26.79 25.77
N ILE A 221 -6.80 27.29 25.07
CA ILE A 221 -7.36 26.59 23.91
C ILE A 221 -6.33 26.48 22.77
N SER A 222 -5.51 27.50 22.52
CA SER A 222 -4.47 27.41 21.50
C SER A 222 -3.42 26.35 21.87
N LEU A 223 -2.92 26.36 23.11
CA LEU A 223 -1.98 25.34 23.61
C LEU A 223 -2.57 23.93 23.57
N LEU A 224 -3.87 23.77 23.85
CA LEU A 224 -4.55 22.49 23.75
C LEU A 224 -4.67 22.02 22.31
N ARG A 225 -4.96 22.91 21.35
CA ARG A 225 -5.01 22.54 19.92
C ARG A 225 -3.63 22.20 19.36
N ASP A 226 -2.59 22.88 19.84
CA ASP A 226 -1.21 22.57 19.46
C ASP A 226 -0.77 21.22 20.04
N LYS A 227 -1.16 20.91 21.28
CA LYS A 227 -0.82 19.66 21.96
C LYS A 227 -1.70 18.47 21.56
N TRP A 228 -2.95 18.72 21.19
CA TRP A 228 -3.93 17.74 20.70
C TRP A 228 -4.43 18.16 19.32
N PRO A 229 -3.64 17.94 18.26
CA PRO A 229 -4.10 18.21 16.90
C PRO A 229 -5.31 17.33 16.55
N PRO A 230 -6.16 17.76 15.59
CA PRO A 230 -7.29 16.96 15.12
C PRO A 230 -6.84 15.55 14.73
N ARG A 231 -7.55 14.53 15.22
CA ARG A 231 -7.29 13.17 14.75
C ARG A 231 -7.69 13.09 13.29
N ARG A 232 -6.82 12.56 12.45
CA ARG A 232 -7.14 12.25 11.05
C ARG A 232 -7.82 10.91 10.95
N LYS A 233 -8.85 10.82 10.11
CA LYS A 233 -9.50 9.56 9.73
C LYS A 233 -9.26 9.29 8.26
N ARG A 234 -8.82 8.07 7.94
CA ARG A 234 -8.71 7.60 6.57
C ARG A 234 -10.11 7.39 5.96
N ARG A 235 -10.29 7.86 4.73
CA ARG A 235 -11.47 7.69 3.89
C ARG A 235 -11.26 6.51 2.94
N ARG A 236 -12.34 5.77 2.69
CA ARG A 236 -12.39 4.70 1.68
C ARG A 236 -12.77 5.28 0.33
N ILE A 237 -11.82 5.95 -0.32
CA ILE A 237 -11.99 6.57 -1.64
C ILE A 237 -10.90 6.12 -2.61
N GLY A 238 -11.10 6.32 -3.91
CA GLY A 238 -10.12 5.94 -4.94
C GLY A 238 -9.67 4.49 -4.81
N PHE A 239 -8.37 4.25 -4.97
CA PHE A 239 -7.76 2.91 -4.89
C PHE A 239 -7.94 2.22 -3.54
N ILE A 240 -8.09 2.97 -2.43
CA ILE A 240 -8.37 2.39 -1.10
C ILE A 240 -9.72 1.67 -1.13
N ARG A 241 -10.74 2.30 -1.74
CA ARG A 241 -12.07 1.70 -1.86
C ARG A 241 -12.03 0.42 -2.70
N ILE A 242 -11.25 0.44 -3.78
CA ILE A 242 -11.12 -0.68 -4.73
C ILE A 242 -10.51 -1.90 -4.02
N ILE A 243 -9.37 -1.73 -3.34
CA ILE A 243 -8.73 -2.81 -2.58
C ILE A 243 -9.65 -3.34 -1.47
N ASP A 244 -10.23 -2.45 -0.66
CA ASP A 244 -11.12 -2.85 0.45
C ASP A 244 -12.33 -3.65 -0.06
N THR A 245 -12.91 -3.25 -1.20
CA THR A 245 -14.08 -3.90 -1.79
C THR A 245 -13.71 -5.25 -2.40
N LEU A 246 -12.59 -5.31 -3.13
CA LEU A 246 -12.06 -6.54 -3.69
C LEU A 246 -11.79 -7.59 -2.60
N LEU A 247 -11.11 -7.19 -1.51
CA LEU A 247 -10.82 -8.06 -0.38
C LEU A 247 -12.08 -8.47 0.38
N LYS A 248 -13.06 -7.56 0.51
CA LYS A 248 -14.36 -7.89 1.08
C LYS A 248 -15.02 -9.02 0.29
N TYR A 249 -15.12 -8.91 -1.03
CA TYR A 249 -15.71 -9.96 -1.85
C TYR A 249 -14.91 -11.25 -1.83
N ARG A 250 -13.58 -11.18 -1.89
CA ARG A 250 -12.72 -12.37 -1.76
C ARG A 250 -12.97 -13.10 -0.43
N ASN A 251 -13.11 -12.38 0.68
CA ASN A 251 -13.36 -12.99 1.98
C ASN A 251 -14.76 -13.60 2.07
N LEU A 252 -15.79 -12.93 1.54
CA LEU A 252 -17.14 -13.51 1.45
C LEU A 252 -17.12 -14.84 0.67
N ILE A 253 -16.44 -14.87 -0.48
CA ILE A 253 -16.28 -16.08 -1.29
C ILE A 253 -15.53 -17.17 -0.51
N ALA A 254 -14.43 -16.83 0.15
CA ALA A 254 -13.63 -17.79 0.93
C ALA A 254 -14.40 -18.40 2.12
N HIS A 255 -15.34 -17.65 2.70
CA HIS A 255 -16.19 -18.12 3.79
C HIS A 255 -17.44 -18.86 3.33
N GLY A 256 -17.61 -19.05 2.01
CA GLY A 256 -18.78 -19.73 1.45
C GLY A 256 -20.08 -18.94 1.59
N ASP A 257 -19.99 -17.60 1.70
CA ASP A 257 -21.17 -16.76 1.72
C ASP A 257 -21.82 -16.79 0.33
N ASP A 258 -23.09 -17.21 0.27
CA ASP A 258 -23.68 -17.70 -0.96
C ASP A 258 -24.02 -16.59 -1.97
N ASN A 259 -24.04 -15.31 -1.56
CA ASN A 259 -24.61 -14.26 -2.43
C ASN A 259 -23.90 -12.89 -2.38
N PRO A 260 -22.59 -12.79 -2.66
CA PRO A 260 -22.01 -11.50 -2.98
C PRO A 260 -22.61 -11.03 -4.33
N GLU A 261 -23.43 -9.98 -4.31
CA GLU A 261 -23.95 -9.34 -5.53
C GLU A 261 -22.80 -8.64 -6.28
N VAL A 262 -22.04 -9.43 -7.03
CA VAL A 262 -20.93 -8.95 -7.86
C VAL A 262 -21.41 -8.91 -9.30
N THR A 263 -21.41 -7.72 -9.89
CA THR A 263 -21.81 -7.51 -11.28
C THR A 263 -20.63 -7.69 -12.23
N LEU A 264 -20.93 -7.93 -13.51
CA LEU A 264 -19.93 -7.95 -14.57
C LEU A 264 -19.20 -6.60 -14.69
N ASP A 265 -19.94 -5.49 -14.56
CA ASP A 265 -19.36 -4.14 -14.62
C ASP A 265 -18.35 -3.92 -13.49
N TYR A 266 -18.66 -4.41 -12.28
CA TYR A 266 -17.71 -4.38 -11.17
C TYR A 266 -16.40 -5.11 -11.50
N LEU A 267 -16.46 -6.27 -12.18
CA LEU A 267 -15.24 -6.99 -12.57
C LEU A 267 -14.40 -6.18 -13.55
N LYS A 268 -15.04 -5.60 -14.58
CA LYS A 268 -14.38 -4.77 -15.58
C LYS A 268 -13.69 -3.56 -14.94
N GLU A 269 -14.44 -2.79 -14.15
CA GLU A 269 -13.93 -1.62 -13.42
C GLU A 269 -12.78 -2.01 -12.48
N THR A 270 -12.96 -3.06 -11.67
CA THR A 270 -11.92 -3.50 -10.73
C THR A 270 -10.66 -3.95 -11.44
N ARG A 271 -10.77 -4.64 -12.58
CA ARG A 271 -9.63 -5.05 -13.40
C ARG A 271 -8.86 -3.83 -13.91
N ASP A 272 -9.56 -2.85 -14.47
CA ASP A 272 -8.95 -1.62 -14.99
C ASP A 272 -8.27 -0.82 -13.86
N ASP A 273 -8.98 -0.66 -12.74
CA ASP A 273 -8.46 0.01 -11.55
C ASP A 273 -7.21 -0.67 -10.96
N LEU A 274 -7.17 -2.01 -10.93
CA LEU A 274 -6.01 -2.76 -10.48
C LEU A 274 -4.82 -2.60 -11.42
N LYS A 275 -5.07 -2.57 -12.74
CA LYS A 275 -4.03 -2.31 -13.73
C LYS A 275 -3.41 -0.93 -13.51
N ASP A 276 -4.25 0.09 -13.38
CA ASP A 276 -3.85 1.47 -13.11
C ASP A 276 -3.08 1.61 -11.79
N LEU A 277 -3.58 0.97 -10.73
CA LEU A 277 -2.89 0.96 -9.44
C LEU A 277 -1.53 0.26 -9.53
N GLY A 278 -1.45 -0.86 -10.25
CA GLY A 278 -0.20 -1.58 -10.51
C GLY A 278 0.83 -0.67 -11.18
N ASP A 279 0.42 0.09 -12.20
CA ASP A 279 1.29 1.04 -12.89
C ASP A 279 1.80 2.15 -11.96
N GLU A 280 0.94 2.69 -11.09
CA GLU A 280 1.33 3.74 -10.14
C GLU A 280 2.30 3.22 -9.07
N ILE A 281 2.08 2.01 -8.56
CA ILE A 281 3.00 1.35 -7.64
C ILE A 281 4.34 1.09 -8.33
N TYR A 282 4.31 0.53 -9.54
CA TYR A 282 5.51 0.25 -10.33
C TYR A 282 6.37 1.51 -10.56
N LYS A 283 5.75 2.62 -10.95
CA LYS A 283 6.42 3.91 -11.13
C LYS A 283 7.04 4.41 -9.81
N ALA A 284 6.30 4.33 -8.71
CA ALA A 284 6.79 4.79 -7.41
C ALA A 284 7.99 3.98 -6.91
N VAL A 285 7.93 2.65 -7.02
CA VAL A 285 9.04 1.74 -6.66
C VAL A 285 10.26 2.00 -7.54
N GLY A 286 10.07 2.13 -8.85
CA GLY A 286 11.16 2.45 -9.78
C GLY A 286 11.82 3.80 -9.50
N ALA A 287 11.02 4.84 -9.25
CA ALA A 287 11.54 6.17 -8.89
C ALA A 287 12.35 6.12 -7.59
N GLN A 288 11.87 5.38 -6.58
CA GLN A 288 12.57 5.24 -5.32
C GLN A 288 13.88 4.45 -5.46
N LEU A 289 13.90 3.39 -6.27
CA LEU A 289 15.13 2.65 -6.56
C LEU A 289 16.18 3.58 -7.21
N MET A 290 15.77 4.35 -8.21
CA MET A 290 16.65 5.29 -8.89
C MET A 290 17.21 6.33 -7.94
N LYS A 291 16.36 6.89 -7.08
CA LYS A 291 16.80 7.82 -6.04
C LYS A 291 17.92 7.22 -5.19
N ILE A 292 17.73 5.99 -4.68
CA ILE A 292 18.74 5.32 -3.85
C ILE A 292 20.04 5.10 -4.63
N ILE A 293 19.96 4.63 -5.88
CA ILE A 293 21.14 4.37 -6.71
C ILE A 293 21.90 5.67 -6.98
N THR A 294 21.21 6.74 -7.35
CA THR A 294 21.83 8.06 -7.61
C THR A 294 22.47 8.64 -6.36
N ASP A 295 21.79 8.56 -5.21
CA ASP A 295 22.32 9.00 -3.92
C ASP A 295 23.60 8.22 -3.55
N CYS A 296 23.67 6.92 -3.88
CA CYS A 296 24.88 6.11 -3.66
C CYS A 296 26.05 6.50 -4.58
N GLN A 297 25.79 6.76 -5.87
CA GLN A 297 26.84 7.08 -6.85
C GLN A 297 27.49 8.43 -6.57
N PHE A 298 26.70 9.43 -6.15
CA PHE A 298 27.21 10.77 -5.85
C PHE A 298 28.21 10.78 -4.68
N LEU A 299 28.09 9.83 -3.74
CA LEU A 299 28.96 9.73 -2.57
C LEU A 299 30.25 8.94 -2.84
N THR A 300 30.31 8.14 -3.90
CA THR A 300 31.54 7.43 -4.30
C THR A 300 32.48 8.26 -5.18
N ASP A 301 31.97 9.34 -5.78
CA ASP A 301 32.75 10.23 -6.66
C ASP A 301 33.35 11.45 -5.93
N GLN A 302 33.10 11.60 -4.62
CA GLN A 302 33.69 12.62 -3.73
C GLN A 302 34.87 12.07 -2.93
#